data_AF-A0A0Q4FNE4-F1
#
_entry.id   AF-A0A0Q4FNE4-F1
#
_cell.length_a   1.000
_cell.length_b   1.000
_cell.length_c   1.000
_cell.angle_alpha   90.00
_cell.angle_beta   90.00
_cell.angle_gamma   90.00
#
_symmetry.space_group_name_H-M   'P 1'
#
loop_
_entity.id
_entity.type
_entity.pdbx_description
1 polymer ?
#
loop_
_entity_poly.entity_id
_entity_poly.type
_entity_poly.pdbx_seq_one_letter_code
_entity_poly.pdbx_strand_id
1 'polypeptide(L)'
;MDKNLSFQKHILIVGKTEMERRKRLAYILGNCDIEYVVFPKSMSSFSDYLNVIRSEKLFFPFYESKGKYNLNQILDFHIDWISDNNCVFVFEDFHKVEDKFSLEIMRLMINNLETNRKSAVKIIITLEDETELINNLNGIVNETKYKTKTQVVESNLQIIVL
;
A
#
# COMPACT_ATOMS: atom_id res chain seq x y z
N MET A 1 -11.97 -19.65 -9.09
CA MET A 1 -10.90 -19.07 -8.24
C MET A 1 -9.57 -19.31 -8.92
N ASP A 2 -8.85 -18.25 -9.27
CA ASP A 2 -7.39 -18.36 -9.50
C ASP A 2 -6.80 -18.92 -8.21
N LYS A 3 -6.32 -20.18 -8.22
CA LYS A 3 -5.79 -20.86 -7.02
C LYS A 3 -4.55 -20.17 -6.41
N ASN A 4 -4.05 -19.10 -7.02
CA ASN A 4 -2.79 -18.42 -6.70
C ASN A 4 -2.96 -16.99 -6.17
N LEU A 5 -4.18 -16.47 -6.03
CA LEU A 5 -4.36 -15.15 -5.43
C LEU A 5 -4.42 -15.30 -3.90
N SER A 6 -3.39 -14.83 -3.21
CA SER A 6 -3.36 -14.82 -1.75
C SER A 6 -3.06 -13.41 -1.25
N PHE A 7 -3.87 -12.90 -0.33
CA PHE A 7 -3.61 -11.63 0.36
C PHE A 7 -2.54 -11.77 1.46
N GLN A 8 -1.54 -12.63 1.24
CA GLN A 8 -0.37 -12.78 2.11
C GLN A 8 0.75 -11.81 1.75
N LYS A 9 0.69 -11.24 0.54
CA LYS A 9 1.63 -10.27 -0.01
C LYS A 9 0.89 -9.02 -0.46
N HIS A 10 1.64 -7.94 -0.66
CA HIS A 10 1.16 -6.81 -1.45
C HIS A 10 1.07 -7.21 -2.92
N ILE A 11 0.05 -6.72 -3.62
CA ILE A 11 -0.23 -7.10 -5.00
C ILE A 11 0.03 -5.92 -5.93
N LEU A 12 0.82 -6.16 -6.97
CA LEU A 12 1.06 -5.22 -8.07
C LEU A 12 0.37 -5.76 -9.31
N ILE A 13 -0.55 -5.00 -9.91
CA ILE A 13 -1.18 -5.33 -11.19
C ILE A 13 -0.54 -4.45 -12.26
N VAL A 14 0.21 -5.07 -13.17
CA VAL A 14 1.13 -4.35 -14.05
C VAL A 14 0.82 -4.58 -15.54
N GLY A 15 1.02 -3.54 -16.33
CA GLY A 15 0.93 -3.57 -17.78
C GLY A 15 -0.46 -3.21 -18.32
N LYS A 16 -0.63 -3.44 -19.63
CA LYS A 16 -1.87 -3.23 -20.39
C LYS A 16 -2.50 -1.85 -20.20
N THR A 17 -3.75 -1.68 -20.60
CA THR A 17 -4.49 -0.41 -20.46
C THR A 17 -5.05 -0.23 -19.04
N GLU A 18 -5.33 1.02 -18.64
CA GLU A 18 -6.02 1.33 -17.38
C GLU A 18 -7.32 0.54 -17.22
N MET A 19 -8.09 0.40 -18.31
CA MET A 19 -9.34 -0.35 -18.32
C MET A 19 -9.13 -1.84 -17.99
N GLU A 20 -8.07 -2.45 -18.51
CA GLU A 20 -7.76 -3.86 -18.26
C GLU A 20 -7.26 -4.07 -16.83
N ARG A 21 -6.40 -3.17 -16.32
CA ARG A 21 -6.00 -3.15 -14.91
C ARG A 21 -7.21 -3.04 -13.99
N ARG A 22 -8.15 -2.14 -14.29
CA ARG A 22 -9.39 -1.97 -13.52
C ARG A 22 -10.27 -3.21 -13.55
N LYS A 23 -10.41 -3.88 -14.71
CA LYS A 23 -11.14 -5.15 -14.81
C LYS A 23 -10.50 -6.24 -13.96
N ARG A 24 -9.17 -6.36 -13.98
CA ARG A 24 -8.46 -7.33 -13.13
C ARG A 24 -8.62 -7.00 -11.65
N LEU A 25 -8.48 -5.73 -11.28
CA LEU A 25 -8.68 -5.27 -9.91
C LEU A 25 -10.10 -5.57 -9.42
N ALA A 26 -11.13 -5.26 -10.21
CA ALA A 26 -12.51 -5.55 -9.86
C ALA A 26 -12.77 -7.06 -9.66
N TYR A 27 -12.17 -7.92 -10.49
CA TYR A 27 -12.22 -9.36 -10.30
C TYR A 27 -11.54 -9.79 -8.99
N ILE A 28 -10.37 -9.23 -8.66
CA ILE A 28 -9.66 -9.52 -7.40
C ILE A 28 -10.49 -9.10 -6.18
N LEU A 29 -11.02 -7.87 -6.19
CA LEU A 29 -11.80 -7.33 -5.08
C LEU A 29 -13.14 -8.05 -4.91
N GLY A 30 -13.78 -8.48 -6.00
CA GLY A 30 -15.00 -9.28 -5.95
C GLY A 30 -14.81 -10.67 -5.32
N ASN A 31 -13.56 -11.10 -5.08
CA ASN A 31 -13.21 -12.33 -4.38
C ASN A 31 -12.38 -12.04 -3.11
N CYS A 32 -12.39 -10.79 -2.61
CA CYS A 32 -11.66 -10.40 -1.41
C CYS A 32 -12.55 -10.55 -0.17
N ASP A 33 -12.18 -11.47 0.71
CA ASP A 33 -12.91 -11.73 1.97
C ASP A 33 -12.49 -10.78 3.12
N ILE A 34 -11.58 -9.83 2.84
CA ILE A 34 -11.05 -8.86 3.80
C ILE A 34 -11.59 -7.47 3.43
N GLU A 35 -11.91 -6.66 4.44
CA GLU A 35 -12.27 -5.26 4.25
C GLU A 35 -11.20 -4.52 3.45
N TYR A 36 -11.64 -3.67 2.52
CA TYR A 36 -10.74 -2.90 1.69
C TYR A 36 -11.17 -1.44 1.59
N VAL A 37 -10.18 -0.56 1.45
CA VAL A 37 -10.35 0.89 1.25
C VAL A 37 -9.77 1.26 -0.09
N VAL A 38 -10.58 1.89 -0.94
CA VAL A 38 -10.15 2.37 -2.26
C VAL A 38 -9.80 3.84 -2.18
N PHE A 39 -8.54 4.16 -2.46
CA PHE A 39 -8.06 5.53 -2.47
C PHE A 39 -8.46 6.23 -3.79
N PRO A 40 -8.88 7.51 -3.74
CA PRO A 40 -9.27 8.25 -4.94
C PRO A 40 -8.11 8.38 -5.94
N LYS A 41 -8.38 8.15 -7.23
CA LYS A 41 -7.40 8.36 -8.33
C LYS A 41 -6.87 9.79 -8.43
N SER A 42 -7.62 10.76 -7.91
CA SER A 42 -7.23 12.18 -7.88
C SER A 42 -6.16 12.48 -6.83
N MET A 43 -5.81 11.51 -5.96
CA MET A 43 -4.77 11.67 -4.96
C MET A 43 -3.40 11.66 -5.65
N SER A 44 -2.79 12.84 -5.77
CA SER A 44 -1.47 12.99 -6.41
C SER A 44 -0.35 13.28 -5.42
N SER A 45 -0.67 13.82 -4.24
CA SER A 45 0.32 14.26 -3.26
C SER A 45 0.17 13.58 -1.89
N PHE A 46 1.22 13.68 -1.08
CA PHE A 46 1.18 13.21 0.32
C PHE A 46 0.11 13.94 1.16
N SER A 47 -0.16 15.21 0.85
CA SER A 47 -1.22 15.98 1.51
C SER A 47 -2.61 15.40 1.21
N ASP A 48 -2.85 15.01 -0.05
CA ASP A 48 -4.12 14.39 -0.46
C ASP A 48 -4.33 13.07 0.26
N TYR A 49 -3.27 12.26 0.37
CA TYR A 49 -3.30 11.01 1.12
C TYR A 49 -3.73 11.21 2.57
N LEU A 50 -3.07 12.12 3.29
CA LEU A 50 -3.39 12.37 4.69
C LEU A 50 -4.79 12.98 4.88
N ASN A 51 -5.30 13.71 3.88
CA ASN A 51 -6.68 14.17 3.89
C ASN A 51 -7.66 13.00 3.77
N VAL A 52 -7.38 12.00 2.92
CA VAL A 52 -8.16 10.76 2.83
C VAL A 52 -8.08 9.97 4.13
N ILE A 53 -6.89 9.78 4.70
CA ILE A 53 -6.71 9.12 6.00
C ILE A 53 -7.57 9.80 7.08
N ARG A 54 -7.59 11.13 7.08
CA ARG A 54 -8.40 11.92 8.00
C ARG A 54 -9.91 11.74 7.76
N SER A 55 -10.36 11.80 6.51
CA SER A 55 -11.80 11.69 6.18
C SER A 55 -12.35 10.31 6.48
N GLU A 56 -11.60 9.27 6.14
CA GLU A 56 -11.94 7.87 6.35
C GLU A 56 -11.65 7.39 7.79
N LYS A 57 -11.10 8.26 8.65
CA LYS A 57 -10.74 7.95 10.05
C LYS A 57 -9.83 6.72 10.18
N LEU A 58 -8.88 6.57 9.26
CA LEU A 58 -7.92 5.45 9.23
C LEU A 58 -6.75 5.69 10.19
N PHE A 59 -7.00 6.23 11.37
CA PHE A 59 -5.97 6.53 12.35
C PHE A 59 -6.58 6.55 13.75
N PHE A 60 -5.80 6.16 14.76
CA PHE A 60 -6.20 6.27 16.16
C PHE A 60 -5.29 7.27 16.88
N PRO A 61 -5.78 8.47 17.24
CA PRO A 61 -4.96 9.38 18.03
C PRO A 61 -4.75 8.80 19.43
N PHE A 62 -3.50 8.66 19.87
CA PHE A 62 -3.19 8.15 21.22
C PHE A 62 -3.50 9.17 22.35
N TYR A 63 -3.88 10.40 22.01
CA TYR A 63 -4.29 11.45 22.93
C TYR A 63 -5.28 12.40 22.25
N GLU A 64 -6.24 12.89 23.01
CA GLU A 64 -7.10 14.00 22.57
C GLU A 64 -6.34 15.31 22.67
N SER A 65 -6.26 16.05 21.56
CA SER A 65 -5.70 17.40 21.56
C SER A 65 -6.83 18.43 21.46
N LYS A 66 -6.68 19.59 22.11
CA LYS A 66 -7.65 20.70 22.02
C LYS A 66 -7.71 21.36 20.62
N GLY A 67 -6.95 20.88 19.64
CA GLY A 67 -6.86 21.42 18.28
C GLY A 67 -6.85 20.32 17.19
N LYS A 68 -6.63 20.71 15.93
CA LYS A 68 -6.47 19.75 14.82
C LYS A 68 -5.05 19.20 14.81
N TYR A 69 -4.90 17.89 14.66
CA TYR A 69 -3.61 17.27 14.43
C TYR A 69 -2.99 17.75 13.11
N ASN A 70 -1.70 18.06 13.16
CA ASN A 70 -0.94 18.35 11.95
C ASN A 70 -0.71 17.06 11.14
N LEU A 71 -0.19 17.22 9.92
CA LEU A 71 0.00 16.11 8.99
C LEU A 71 0.97 15.04 9.50
N ASN A 72 2.05 15.44 10.20
CA ASN A 72 3.01 14.50 10.76
C ASN A 72 2.37 13.65 11.87
N GLN A 73 1.59 14.28 12.76
CA GLN A 73 0.87 13.55 13.81
C GLN A 73 -0.13 12.55 13.23
N ILE A 74 -0.83 12.92 12.15
CA ILE A 74 -1.75 12.00 11.46
C ILE A 74 -0.99 10.83 10.85
N LEU A 75 0.17 11.07 10.25
CA LEU A 75 1.01 10.00 9.74
C LEU A 75 1.42 9.03 10.86
N ASP A 76 1.87 9.55 12.00
CA ASP A 76 2.28 8.71 13.13
C ASP A 76 1.13 7.81 13.62
N PHE A 77 -0.04 8.40 13.87
CA PHE A 77 -1.23 7.64 14.27
C PHE A 77 -1.68 6.63 13.20
N HIS A 78 -1.47 6.96 11.94
CA HIS A 78 -1.82 6.10 10.83
C HIS A 78 -0.86 4.90 10.72
N ILE A 79 0.43 5.10 10.97
CA ILE A 79 1.43 4.01 11.00
C ILE A 79 1.08 2.99 12.09
N ASP A 80 0.68 3.47 13.27
CA ASP A 80 0.19 2.63 14.36
C ASP A 80 -1.08 1.88 13.92
N TRP A 81 -2.03 2.60 13.32
CA TRP A 81 -3.27 2.01 12.79
C TRP A 81 -3.01 0.91 11.75
N ILE A 82 -2.09 1.10 10.81
CA ILE A 82 -1.70 0.08 9.81
C ILE A 82 -1.13 -1.16 10.50
N SER A 83 -0.43 -1.01 11.63
CA SER A 83 0.16 -2.14 12.36
C SER A 83 -0.89 -2.99 13.08
N ASP A 84 -1.99 -2.37 13.54
CA ASP A 84 -3.03 -3.01 14.34
C ASP A 84 -4.23 -3.53 13.53
N ASN A 85 -4.35 -3.15 12.25
CA ASN A 85 -5.50 -3.50 11.41
C ASN A 85 -5.13 -4.48 10.30
N ASN A 86 -6.10 -5.33 9.94
CA ASN A 86 -5.98 -6.27 8.83
C ASN A 86 -7.00 -5.92 7.75
N CYS A 87 -6.62 -5.02 6.85
CA CYS A 87 -7.42 -4.62 5.69
C CYS A 87 -6.56 -4.55 4.41
N VAL A 88 -7.19 -4.21 3.29
CA VAL A 88 -6.52 -4.00 2.01
C VAL A 88 -6.69 -2.56 1.54
N PHE A 89 -5.60 -1.84 1.35
CA PHE A 89 -5.63 -0.55 0.66
C PHE A 89 -5.47 -0.73 -0.84
N VAL A 90 -6.26 0.01 -1.61
CA VAL A 90 -6.29 -0.11 -3.07
C VAL A 90 -5.94 1.23 -3.69
N PHE A 91 -4.89 1.25 -4.51
CA PHE A 91 -4.47 2.43 -5.26
C PHE A 91 -4.49 2.12 -6.76
N GLU A 92 -5.32 2.83 -7.51
CA GLU A 92 -5.34 2.73 -8.96
C GLU A 92 -4.39 3.75 -9.61
N ASP A 93 -3.67 3.33 -10.65
CA ASP A 93 -2.73 4.15 -11.43
C ASP A 93 -1.69 4.85 -10.56
N PHE A 94 -1.04 4.06 -9.69
CA PHE A 94 -0.11 4.52 -8.67
C PHE A 94 1.12 5.25 -9.24
N HIS A 95 1.43 5.06 -10.53
CA HIS A 95 2.46 5.80 -11.26
C HIS A 95 2.12 7.28 -11.48
N LYS A 96 0.86 7.71 -11.27
CA LYS A 96 0.44 9.12 -11.37
C LYS A 96 0.64 9.90 -10.06
N VAL A 97 1.07 9.21 -9.02
CA VAL A 97 1.32 9.77 -7.68
C VAL A 97 2.76 10.26 -7.60
N GLU A 98 3.02 11.36 -6.87
CA GLU A 98 4.38 11.86 -6.64
C GLU A 98 5.36 10.76 -6.18
N ASP A 99 6.49 10.61 -6.88
CA ASP A 99 7.44 9.50 -6.67
C ASP A 99 7.93 9.37 -5.23
N LYS A 100 8.25 10.50 -4.58
CA LYS A 100 8.73 10.48 -3.20
C LYS A 100 7.67 9.93 -2.25
N PHE A 101 6.40 10.26 -2.50
CA PHE A 101 5.28 9.81 -1.69
C PHE A 101 4.94 8.34 -1.96
N SER A 102 4.89 7.94 -3.23
CA SER A 102 4.62 6.54 -3.62
C SER A 102 5.66 5.59 -3.02
N LEU A 103 6.94 5.97 -3.05
CA LEU A 103 8.03 5.23 -2.43
C LEU A 103 7.92 5.14 -0.91
N GLU A 104 7.54 6.23 -0.24
CA GLU A 104 7.42 6.24 1.21
C GLU A 104 6.28 5.34 1.69
N ILE A 105 5.11 5.39 1.04
CA ILE A 105 4.01 4.47 1.35
C ILE A 105 4.42 3.03 1.12
N MET A 106 4.99 2.72 -0.03
CA MET A 106 5.45 1.35 -0.33
C MET A 106 6.48 0.85 0.69
N ARG A 107 7.41 1.72 1.11
CA ARG A 107 8.40 1.41 2.16
C ARG A 107 7.72 1.09 3.49
N LEU A 108 6.77 1.91 3.93
CA LEU A 108 6.02 1.69 5.17
C LEU A 108 5.25 0.36 5.13
N MET A 109 4.53 0.11 4.02
CA MET A 109 3.73 -1.09 3.84
C MET A 109 4.59 -2.36 3.82
N ILE A 110 5.67 -2.38 3.04
CA ILE A 110 6.58 -3.53 2.96
C ILE A 110 7.20 -3.83 4.34
N ASN A 111 7.67 -2.81 5.04
CA ASN A 111 8.27 -2.99 6.36
C ASN A 111 7.24 -3.50 7.38
N ASN A 112 6.00 -3.01 7.32
CA ASN A 112 4.91 -3.49 8.17
C ASN A 112 4.63 -4.98 7.88
N LEU A 113 4.48 -5.35 6.60
CA LEU A 113 4.25 -6.74 6.22
C LEU A 113 5.41 -7.66 6.61
N GLU A 114 6.65 -7.19 6.51
CA GLU A 114 7.84 -7.97 6.91
C GLU A 114 7.84 -8.28 8.42
N THR A 115 7.38 -7.33 9.25
CA THR A 115 7.28 -7.46 10.71
C THR A 115 6.03 -8.23 11.16
N ASN A 116 4.85 -7.80 10.71
CA ASN A 116 3.55 -8.24 11.22
C ASN A 116 2.94 -9.40 10.41
N ARG A 117 3.45 -9.68 9.20
CA ARG A 117 3.06 -10.82 8.35
C ARG A 117 1.55 -10.92 8.13
N LYS A 118 0.89 -11.86 8.80
CA LYS A 118 -0.51 -12.23 8.52
C LYS A 118 -1.49 -11.13 8.90
N SER A 119 -1.21 -10.34 9.94
CA SER A 119 -2.11 -9.28 10.42
C SER A 119 -1.91 -7.93 9.76
N ALA A 120 -0.80 -7.72 9.02
CA ALA A 120 -0.47 -6.43 8.42
C ALA A 120 -1.55 -5.96 7.44
N VAL A 121 -1.80 -4.66 7.34
CA VAL A 121 -2.52 -4.11 6.18
C VAL A 121 -1.79 -4.48 4.89
N LYS A 122 -2.52 -4.92 3.87
CA LYS A 122 -1.98 -5.20 2.54
C LYS A 122 -2.34 -4.08 1.59
N ILE A 123 -1.64 -4.00 0.47
CA ILE A 123 -1.98 -3.07 -0.61
C ILE A 123 -2.18 -3.83 -1.91
N ILE A 124 -3.05 -3.30 -2.75
CA ILE A 124 -3.13 -3.58 -4.17
C ILE A 124 -2.86 -2.28 -4.90
N ILE A 125 -1.84 -2.27 -5.75
CA ILE A 125 -1.54 -1.13 -6.61
C ILE A 125 -1.65 -1.52 -8.08
N THR A 126 -2.10 -0.59 -8.92
CA THR A 126 -2.09 -0.77 -10.38
C THR A 126 -1.14 0.22 -11.04
N LEU A 127 -0.35 -0.25 -11.99
CA LEU A 127 0.71 0.53 -12.63
C LEU A 127 0.99 0.03 -14.05
N GLU A 128 1.54 0.90 -14.90
CA GLU A 128 1.90 0.52 -16.28
C GLU A 128 3.19 -0.27 -16.33
N ASP A 129 4.18 0.15 -15.55
CA ASP A 129 5.51 -0.47 -15.42
C ASP A 129 5.93 -0.38 -13.95
N GLU A 130 6.45 -1.47 -13.39
CA GLU A 130 6.91 -1.60 -12.01
C GLU A 130 8.42 -1.41 -11.82
N THR A 131 9.19 -1.36 -12.91
CA THR A 131 10.65 -1.43 -12.92
C THR A 131 11.28 -0.35 -12.05
N GLU A 132 10.89 0.91 -12.26
CA GLU A 132 11.44 2.03 -11.50
C GLU A 132 11.05 1.95 -10.01
N LEU A 133 9.79 1.60 -9.72
CA LEU A 133 9.31 1.46 -8.36
C LEU A 133 10.11 0.38 -7.61
N ILE A 134 10.30 -0.80 -8.21
CA ILE A 134 11.05 -1.90 -7.58
C ILE A 134 12.52 -1.53 -7.38
N ASN A 135 13.16 -0.92 -8.37
CA ASN A 135 14.55 -0.49 -8.27
C ASN A 135 14.75 0.50 -7.13
N ASN A 136 13.86 1.48 -7.01
CA ASN A 136 13.90 2.47 -5.94
C ASN A 136 13.60 1.83 -4.57
N LEU A 137 12.65 0.88 -4.49
CA LEU A 137 12.35 0.15 -3.26
C LEU A 137 13.53 -0.65 -2.74
N ASN A 138 14.26 -1.32 -3.63
CA ASN A 138 15.48 -2.06 -3.29
C ASN A 138 16.55 -1.16 -2.63
N GLY A 139 16.51 0.15 -2.86
CA GLY A 139 17.41 1.12 -2.22
C GLY A 139 16.96 1.58 -0.82
N ILE A 140 15.66 1.61 -0.55
CA ILE A 140 15.10 2.32 0.62
C ILE A 140 14.46 1.43 1.69
N VAL A 141 14.12 0.17 1.38
CA VAL A 141 13.56 -0.75 2.39
C VAL A 141 14.62 -1.16 3.41
N ASN A 142 14.17 -1.62 4.58
CA ASN A 142 15.07 -2.09 5.63
C ASN A 142 15.47 -3.55 5.37
N GLU A 143 16.75 -3.86 5.58
CA GLU A 143 17.18 -5.25 5.68
C GLU A 143 16.68 -5.86 6.98
N THR A 144 16.63 -7.18 7.01
CA THR A 144 16.43 -7.92 8.26
C THR A 144 17.71 -8.68 8.60
N LYS A 145 17.74 -9.27 9.80
CA LYS A 145 18.82 -10.18 10.19
C LYS A 145 19.06 -11.33 9.18
N TYR A 146 18.06 -11.68 8.37
CA TYR A 146 18.10 -12.86 7.50
C TYR A 146 17.85 -12.57 6.01
N LYS A 147 17.54 -11.31 5.64
CA LYS A 147 17.20 -10.94 4.26
C LYS A 147 17.82 -9.61 3.87
N THR A 148 18.40 -9.57 2.67
CA THR A 148 18.82 -8.33 2.01
C THR A 148 17.61 -7.49 1.61
N LYS A 149 17.83 -6.22 1.24
CA LYS A 149 16.74 -5.33 0.78
C LYS A 149 15.95 -5.94 -0.37
N THR A 150 16.65 -6.49 -1.37
CA THR A 150 16.02 -7.15 -2.53
C THR A 150 15.16 -8.34 -2.11
N GLN A 151 15.66 -9.19 -1.22
CA GLN A 151 14.90 -10.33 -0.70
C GLN A 151 13.67 -9.88 0.10
N VAL A 152 13.76 -8.76 0.82
CA VAL A 152 12.60 -8.15 1.50
C VAL A 152 11.56 -7.72 0.47
N VAL A 153 11.93 -7.00 -0.59
CA VAL A 153 10.99 -6.59 -1.65
C VAL A 153 10.33 -7.82 -2.31
N GLU A 154 11.12 -8.78 -2.79
CA GLU A 154 10.61 -9.97 -3.50
C GLU A 154 9.69 -10.85 -2.62
N SER A 155 10.02 -10.97 -1.32
CA SER A 155 9.22 -11.79 -0.41
C SER A 155 7.90 -11.11 0.00
N ASN A 156 7.78 -9.79 -0.12
CA ASN A 156 6.57 -9.03 0.25
C ASN A 156 5.69 -8.63 -0.93
N LEU A 157 6.20 -8.69 -2.17
CA LEU A 157 5.44 -8.36 -3.37
C LEU A 157 4.97 -9.60 -4.15
N GLN A 158 3.77 -9.53 -4.69
CA GLN A 158 3.22 -10.44 -5.70
C GLN A 158 2.88 -9.61 -6.94
N ILE A 159 3.60 -9.85 -8.04
CA ILE A 159 3.38 -9.15 -9.31
C ILE A 159 2.45 -9.99 -10.19
N ILE A 160 1.40 -9.35 -10.70
CA ILE A 160 0.44 -9.90 -11.66
C ILE A 160 0.59 -9.10 -12.95
N VAL A 161 1.31 -9.66 -13.91
CA VAL A 161 1.47 -9.09 -15.25
C VAL A 161 0.22 -9.42 -16.08
N LEU A 162 -0.31 -8.43 -16.79
CA LEU A 162 -1.52 -8.55 -17.60
C LEU A 162 -1.28 -8.88 -19.07
#